data_AF-A0A1J7BNF7-F1
#
_entry.id   AF-A0A1J7BNF7-F1
#
_cell.length_a   1.000
_cell.length_b   1.000
_cell.length_c   1.000
_cell.angle_alpha   90.00
_cell.angle_beta   90.00
_cell.angle_gamma   90.00
#
_symmetry.space_group_name_H-M   'P 1'
#
loop_
_entity.id
_entity.type
_entity.pdbx_description
1 polymer ?
#
loop_
_entity_poly.entity_id
_entity_poly.type
_entity_poly.pdbx_seq_one_letter_code
_entity_poly.pdbx_strand_id
1 'polypeptide(L)'
;MIEINSKEDILIPFNKIGDADWKINTQKIIESIAANFGDDLKKPVSEQEILNLETKLGTTIPKNLKLFYQTFGIADIGEQLQDFNEVDWIKDIWADTPQYGPDFTEEDKQLLPYLISFSDYLGNGNMFCFHSETKEIYYYDHEDTPYLTKIFDTVDDYLKGCLIFAQNDFSENKEIDNWTEEIVVDLLGSTTVKKWRY
;
A
#
# COMPACT_ATOMS: atom_id res chain seq x y z
N MET A 1 -16.11 7.61 14.26
CA MET A 1 -16.46 7.59 12.83
C MET A 1 -16.25 9.00 12.32
N ILE A 2 -15.41 9.15 11.30
CA ILE A 2 -15.21 10.43 10.62
C ILE A 2 -16.48 10.72 9.80
N GLU A 3 -17.02 11.93 9.91
CA GLU A 3 -18.15 12.39 9.09
C GLU A 3 -17.61 13.34 8.01
N ILE A 4 -17.89 13.04 6.74
CA ILE A 4 -17.39 13.81 5.59
C ILE A 4 -18.59 14.47 4.90
N ASN A 5 -18.68 15.80 5.02
CA ASN A 5 -19.73 16.60 4.39
C ASN A 5 -19.17 17.51 3.28
N SER A 6 -17.86 17.75 3.30
CA SER A 6 -17.11 18.61 2.38
C SER A 6 -15.70 18.06 2.13
N LYS A 7 -15.02 18.57 1.10
CA LYS A 7 -13.64 18.19 0.77
C LYS A 7 -12.67 18.47 1.91
N GLU A 8 -12.90 19.53 2.67
CA GLU A 8 -12.07 19.94 3.80
C GLU A 8 -12.18 19.00 5.01
N ASP A 9 -13.21 18.14 5.05
CA ASP A 9 -13.37 17.12 6.09
C ASP A 9 -12.47 15.89 5.85
N ILE A 10 -11.92 15.73 4.63
CA ILE A 10 -10.98 14.65 4.31
C ILE A 10 -9.69 14.83 5.12
N LEU A 11 -9.39 13.84 5.94
CA LEU A 11 -8.25 13.90 6.83
C LEU A 11 -6.98 13.51 6.08
N ILE A 12 -6.02 14.43 5.97
CA ILE A 12 -4.68 14.07 5.53
C ILE A 12 -3.99 13.30 6.67
N PRO A 13 -3.58 12.04 6.45
CA PRO A 13 -3.14 11.17 7.53
C PRO A 13 -1.81 11.65 8.12
N PHE A 14 -0.91 12.18 7.29
CA PHE A 14 0.40 12.69 7.71
C PHE A 14 1.10 13.45 6.60
N ASN A 15 2.04 14.33 6.99
CA ASN A 15 3.08 14.83 6.09
C ASN A 15 4.26 13.86 6.03
N LYS A 16 4.63 13.30 7.19
CA LYS A 16 5.73 12.33 7.34
C LYS A 16 5.38 11.29 8.40
N ILE A 17 5.72 10.05 8.13
CA ILE A 17 5.56 8.96 9.09
C ILE A 17 6.51 9.19 10.29
N GLY A 18 5.94 9.07 11.50
CA GLY A 18 6.63 9.30 12.77
C GLY A 18 6.36 10.66 13.43
N ASP A 19 5.70 11.60 12.73
CA ASP A 19 5.36 12.90 13.30
C ASP A 19 4.19 12.82 14.30
N ALA A 20 3.96 13.88 15.07
CA ALA A 20 2.95 13.90 16.13
C ALA A 20 1.53 13.63 15.61
N ASP A 21 1.17 14.27 14.49
CA ASP A 21 -0.16 14.14 13.90
C ASP A 21 -0.35 12.83 13.13
N TRP A 22 0.75 12.18 12.70
CA TRP A 22 0.69 10.91 11.97
C TRP A 22 -0.08 9.86 12.77
N LYS A 23 0.32 9.65 14.04
CA LYS A 23 -0.34 8.64 14.86
C LYS A 23 -1.81 8.97 15.08
N ILE A 24 -2.14 10.23 15.34
CA ILE A 24 -3.49 10.67 15.67
C ILE A 24 -4.42 10.51 14.47
N ASN A 25 -4.02 11.01 13.31
CA ASN A 25 -4.88 11.02 12.13
C ASN A 25 -4.98 9.63 11.49
N THR A 26 -3.87 8.91 11.36
CA THR A 26 -3.90 7.53 10.86
C THR A 26 -4.73 6.63 11.77
N GLN A 27 -4.61 6.75 13.10
CA GLN A 27 -5.44 5.98 14.03
C GLN A 27 -6.94 6.28 13.85
N LYS A 28 -7.32 7.56 13.73
CA LYS A 28 -8.73 7.95 13.50
C LYS A 28 -9.31 7.36 12.21
N ILE A 29 -8.51 7.31 11.15
CA ILE A 29 -8.91 6.74 9.85
C ILE A 29 -9.10 5.23 10.00
N ILE A 30 -8.10 4.50 10.51
CA ILE A 30 -8.15 3.04 10.70
C ILE A 30 -9.31 2.63 11.63
N GLU A 31 -9.53 3.36 12.72
CA GLU A 31 -10.67 3.13 13.62
C GLU A 31 -12.01 3.39 12.92
N SER A 32 -12.07 4.35 12.00
CA SER A 32 -13.28 4.63 11.23
C SER A 32 -13.55 3.56 10.17
N ILE A 33 -12.51 3.04 9.51
CA ILE A 33 -12.60 1.88 8.59
C ILE A 33 -13.16 0.67 9.36
N ALA A 34 -12.51 0.30 10.47
CA ALA A 34 -12.92 -0.84 11.29
C ALA A 34 -14.36 -0.70 11.80
N ALA A 35 -14.76 0.48 12.26
CA ALA A 35 -16.13 0.73 12.70
C ALA A 35 -17.15 0.66 11.55
N ASN A 36 -16.77 1.07 10.33
CA ASN A 36 -17.65 1.05 9.16
C ASN A 36 -17.94 -0.38 8.68
N PHE A 37 -16.92 -1.25 8.70
CA PHE A 37 -17.03 -2.64 8.25
C PHE A 37 -17.33 -3.64 9.36
N GLY A 38 -17.30 -3.21 10.63
CA GLY A 38 -17.57 -4.07 11.78
C GLY A 38 -16.40 -4.98 12.16
N ASP A 39 -15.18 -4.57 11.84
CA ASP A 39 -13.95 -5.32 12.05
C ASP A 39 -13.22 -4.94 13.34
N ASP A 40 -12.39 -5.86 13.83
CA ASP A 40 -11.48 -5.60 14.95
C ASP A 40 -10.21 -4.90 14.48
N LEU A 41 -9.70 -3.98 15.31
CA LEU A 41 -8.38 -3.38 15.08
C LEU A 41 -7.27 -4.43 15.11
N LYS A 42 -6.37 -4.32 14.15
CA LYS A 42 -5.19 -5.19 14.08
C LYS A 42 -4.20 -4.82 15.18
N LYS A 43 -3.50 -5.84 15.69
CA LYS A 43 -2.52 -5.66 16.75
C LYS A 43 -1.20 -5.18 16.16
N PRO A 44 -0.47 -4.28 16.85
CA PRO A 44 0.90 -3.95 16.50
C PRO A 44 1.77 -5.19 16.29
N VAL A 45 2.53 -5.22 15.20
CA VAL A 45 3.48 -6.30 14.89
C VAL A 45 4.72 -6.15 15.77
N SER A 46 5.18 -7.25 16.36
CA SER A 46 6.38 -7.24 17.21
C SER A 46 7.68 -7.10 16.40
N GLU A 47 8.74 -6.61 17.04
CA GLU A 47 10.09 -6.60 16.45
C GLU A 47 10.55 -7.99 15.99
N GLN A 48 10.18 -9.05 16.74
CA GLN A 48 10.56 -10.41 16.39
C GLN A 48 9.86 -10.91 15.13
N GLU A 49 8.57 -10.60 14.95
CA GLU A 49 7.83 -10.95 13.73
C GLU A 49 8.41 -10.25 12.50
N ILE A 50 8.75 -8.96 12.63
CA ILE A 50 9.45 -8.21 11.58
C ILE A 50 10.81 -8.85 11.27
N LEU A 51 11.60 -9.17 12.30
CA LEU A 51 12.91 -9.80 12.11
C LEU A 51 12.79 -11.15 11.42
N ASN A 52 11.77 -11.95 11.74
CA ASN A 52 11.51 -13.22 11.08
C ASN A 52 11.22 -13.03 9.58
N LEU A 53 10.39 -12.03 9.23
CA LEU A 53 10.10 -11.68 7.84
C LEU A 53 11.38 -11.22 7.11
N GLU A 54 12.13 -10.28 7.69
CA GLU A 54 13.36 -9.77 7.08
C GLU A 54 14.41 -10.88 6.92
N THR A 55 14.45 -11.85 7.84
CA THR A 55 15.30 -13.04 7.73
C THR A 55 14.84 -13.95 6.59
N LYS A 56 13.53 -14.21 6.45
CA LYS A 56 12.95 -14.96 5.32
C LYS A 56 13.36 -14.32 3.99
N LEU A 57 13.21 -13.00 3.88
CA LEU A 57 13.47 -12.24 2.66
C LEU A 57 14.96 -12.00 2.40
N GLY A 58 15.84 -12.18 3.38
CA GLY A 58 17.26 -11.85 3.25
C GLY A 58 17.54 -10.34 3.08
N THR A 59 16.57 -9.49 3.37
CA THR A 59 16.66 -8.02 3.28
C THR A 59 15.71 -7.36 4.27
N THR A 60 15.89 -6.06 4.50
CA THR A 60 14.98 -5.27 5.33
C THR A 60 13.71 -4.84 4.59
N ILE A 61 12.60 -4.68 5.29
CA ILE A 61 11.44 -3.96 4.75
C ILE A 61 11.68 -2.45 4.82
N PRO A 62 10.95 -1.61 4.05
CA PRO A 62 11.05 -0.16 4.16
C PRO A 62 10.86 0.32 5.60
N LYS A 63 11.71 1.23 6.06
CA LYS A 63 11.73 1.69 7.47
C LYS A 63 10.37 2.19 7.95
N ASN A 64 9.68 2.95 7.12
CA ASN A 64 8.40 3.55 7.50
C ASN A 64 7.25 2.55 7.41
N LEU A 65 7.35 1.52 6.56
CA LEU A 65 6.42 0.38 6.56
C LEU A 65 6.59 -0.43 7.85
N LYS A 66 7.83 -0.67 8.29
CA LYS A 66 8.13 -1.28 9.59
C LYS A 66 7.48 -0.51 10.74
N LEU A 67 7.69 0.81 10.78
CA LEU A 67 7.13 1.66 11.82
C LEU A 67 5.59 1.67 11.78
N PHE A 68 4.99 1.61 10.59
CA PHE A 68 3.54 1.45 10.42
C PHE A 68 3.05 0.13 11.04
N TYR A 69 3.63 -1.01 10.66
CA TYR A 69 3.26 -2.32 11.20
C TYR A 69 3.42 -2.40 12.72
N GLN A 70 4.49 -1.83 13.27
CA GLN A 70 4.73 -1.78 14.71
C GLN A 70 3.78 -0.84 15.47
N THR A 71 3.01 0.00 14.77
CA THR A 71 2.08 0.95 15.37
C THR A 71 0.63 0.52 15.20
N PHE A 72 0.28 0.03 14.01
CA PHE A 72 -1.11 -0.23 13.60
C PHE A 72 -1.37 -1.69 13.23
N GLY A 73 -0.35 -2.54 13.19
CA GLY A 73 -0.48 -3.89 12.64
C GLY A 73 -0.56 -3.91 11.12
N ILE A 74 -0.95 -5.05 10.57
CA ILE A 74 -1.32 -5.22 9.15
C ILE A 74 -2.75 -4.70 8.98
N ALA A 75 -2.93 -3.39 9.21
CA ALA A 75 -4.23 -2.72 9.22
C ALA A 75 -4.87 -2.66 7.83
N ASP A 76 -6.20 -2.59 7.80
CA ASP A 76 -6.91 -2.16 6.60
C ASP A 76 -6.66 -0.67 6.36
N ILE A 77 -6.30 -0.35 5.12
CA ILE A 77 -6.00 1.00 4.65
C ILE A 77 -6.77 1.35 3.37
N GLY A 78 -7.82 0.61 3.01
CA GLY A 78 -8.51 0.69 1.71
C GLY A 78 -7.85 -0.18 0.62
N GLU A 79 -6.69 -0.76 0.93
CA GLU A 79 -6.04 -1.83 0.19
C GLU A 79 -5.58 -2.92 1.15
N GLN A 80 -5.30 -4.11 0.60
CA GLN A 80 -4.94 -5.27 1.41
C GLN A 80 -3.42 -5.35 1.57
N LEU A 81 -2.90 -4.87 2.71
CA LEU A 81 -1.54 -5.21 3.13
C LEU A 81 -1.46 -6.73 3.34
N GLN A 82 -0.45 -7.36 2.74
CA GLN A 82 -0.30 -8.81 2.77
C GLN A 82 0.06 -9.32 4.17
N ASP A 83 -0.44 -10.50 4.52
CA ASP A 83 0.06 -11.21 5.69
C ASP A 83 1.53 -11.63 5.45
N PHE A 84 2.34 -11.72 6.52
CA PHE A 84 3.79 -11.96 6.38
C PHE A 84 4.17 -13.30 5.75
N ASN A 85 3.25 -14.27 5.74
CA ASN A 85 3.40 -15.53 5.01
C ASN A 85 3.25 -15.35 3.49
N GLU A 86 2.48 -14.35 3.06
CA GLU A 86 2.19 -14.03 1.65
C GLU A 86 3.20 -13.04 1.05
N VAL A 87 3.85 -12.23 1.89
CA VAL A 87 4.97 -11.36 1.48
C VAL A 87 6.10 -12.22 0.93
N ASP A 88 6.36 -12.12 -0.38
CA ASP A 88 7.39 -12.89 -1.07
C ASP A 88 7.94 -12.19 -2.32
N TRP A 89 8.94 -12.80 -2.94
CA TRP A 89 9.57 -12.27 -4.15
C TRP A 89 8.67 -12.43 -5.38
N ILE A 90 8.53 -11.37 -6.17
CA ILE A 90 7.70 -11.39 -7.39
C ILE A 90 8.19 -12.44 -8.40
N LYS A 91 9.50 -12.60 -8.54
CA LYS A 91 10.10 -13.64 -9.40
C LYS A 91 9.70 -15.07 -9.04
N ASP A 92 9.30 -15.31 -7.78
CA ASP A 92 9.04 -16.65 -7.27
C ASP A 92 7.54 -17.02 -7.36
N ILE A 93 6.64 -16.03 -7.49
CA ILE A 93 5.18 -16.22 -7.61
C ILE A 93 4.82 -17.16 -8.77
N TRP A 94 5.50 -17.01 -9.90
CA TRP A 94 5.25 -17.80 -11.11
C TRP A 94 6.25 -18.94 -11.32
N ALA A 95 7.19 -19.16 -10.39
CA ALA A 95 8.29 -20.12 -10.60
C ALA A 95 7.79 -21.56 -10.84
N ASP A 96 6.72 -21.96 -10.14
CA ASP A 96 6.14 -23.30 -10.27
C ASP A 96 5.20 -23.42 -11.49
N THR A 97 4.69 -22.30 -12.00
CA THR A 97 3.76 -22.27 -13.14
C THR A 97 4.07 -21.13 -14.11
N PRO A 98 5.28 -21.09 -14.71
CA PRO A 98 5.73 -19.96 -15.51
C PRO A 98 4.87 -19.69 -16.74
N GLN A 99 4.14 -20.69 -17.23
CA GLN A 99 3.21 -20.57 -18.34
C GLN A 99 1.98 -19.69 -18.06
N TYR A 100 1.70 -19.40 -16.78
CA TYR A 100 0.62 -18.50 -16.36
C TYR A 100 1.13 -17.14 -15.90
N GLY A 101 2.45 -16.95 -15.87
CA GLY A 101 3.06 -15.67 -15.52
C GLY A 101 3.07 -14.67 -16.68
N PRO A 102 3.30 -13.39 -16.39
CA PRO A 102 3.48 -12.37 -17.42
C PRO A 102 4.67 -12.66 -18.33
N ASP A 103 4.58 -12.27 -19.60
CA ASP A 103 5.71 -12.32 -20.54
C ASP A 103 6.63 -11.12 -20.31
N PHE A 104 7.33 -11.13 -19.17
CA PHE A 104 8.17 -10.02 -18.72
C PHE A 104 9.14 -9.54 -19.80
N THR A 105 9.19 -8.22 -19.99
CA THR A 105 10.16 -7.56 -20.88
C THR A 105 11.59 -7.74 -20.37
N GLU A 106 12.59 -7.42 -21.20
CA GLU A 106 14.00 -7.47 -20.76
C GLU A 106 14.30 -6.43 -19.67
N GLU A 107 13.57 -5.31 -19.66
CA GLU A 107 13.58 -4.31 -18.59
C GLU A 107 12.98 -4.87 -17.31
N ASP A 108 11.82 -5.54 -17.39
CA ASP A 108 11.19 -6.17 -16.23
C ASP A 108 12.10 -7.24 -15.60
N LYS A 109 12.74 -8.07 -16.43
CA LYS A 109 13.68 -9.12 -15.99
C LYS A 109 14.88 -8.58 -15.22
N GLN A 110 15.28 -7.33 -15.47
CA GLN A 110 16.34 -6.68 -14.69
C GLN A 110 15.86 -6.28 -13.30
N LEU A 111 14.58 -5.95 -13.14
CA LEU A 111 13.97 -5.52 -11.87
C LEU A 111 13.45 -6.68 -11.02
N LEU A 112 12.91 -7.73 -11.64
CA LEU A 112 12.31 -8.89 -10.96
C LEU A 112 13.12 -9.48 -9.80
N PRO A 113 14.45 -9.64 -9.90
CA PRO A 113 15.24 -10.20 -8.80
C PRO A 113 15.24 -9.35 -7.52
N TYR A 114 14.74 -8.13 -7.59
CA TYR A 114 14.75 -7.15 -6.51
C TYR A 114 13.38 -6.85 -5.91
N LEU A 115 12.27 -7.30 -6.52
CA LEU A 115 10.94 -6.89 -6.07
C LEU A 115 10.31 -7.92 -5.13
N ILE A 116 9.78 -7.42 -4.02
CA ILE A 116 9.08 -8.19 -2.98
C ILE A 116 7.68 -7.57 -2.82
N SER A 117 6.63 -8.37 -2.93
CA SER A 117 5.24 -7.93 -2.73
C SER A 117 5.00 -7.57 -1.27
N PHE A 118 4.13 -6.59 -1.00
CA PHE A 118 3.68 -6.31 0.37
C PHE A 118 2.21 -5.90 0.47
N SER A 119 1.53 -5.74 -0.67
CA SER A 119 0.13 -5.39 -0.73
C SER A 119 -0.52 -5.91 -2.01
N ASP A 120 -1.76 -6.37 -1.90
CA ASP A 120 -2.60 -6.74 -3.03
C ASP A 120 -3.55 -5.59 -3.39
N TYR A 121 -3.66 -5.31 -4.68
CA TYR A 121 -4.61 -4.32 -5.19
C TYR A 121 -5.98 -4.98 -5.34
N LEU A 122 -6.80 -4.87 -4.29
CA LEU A 122 -8.19 -5.33 -4.25
C LEU A 122 -8.38 -6.80 -4.69
N GLY A 123 -7.35 -7.63 -4.52
CA GLY A 123 -7.36 -9.06 -4.87
C GLY A 123 -7.47 -9.35 -6.38
N ASN A 124 -7.21 -8.37 -7.25
CA ASN A 124 -7.36 -8.56 -8.69
C ASN A 124 -6.12 -9.16 -9.37
N GLY A 125 -5.05 -9.43 -8.63
CA GLY A 125 -3.78 -9.96 -9.14
C GLY A 125 -2.67 -8.92 -9.31
N ASN A 126 -3.00 -7.63 -9.29
CA ASN A 126 -2.02 -6.55 -9.22
C ASN A 126 -1.53 -6.39 -7.79
N MET A 127 -0.28 -5.99 -7.63
CA MET A 127 0.39 -5.90 -6.32
C MET A 127 1.26 -4.66 -6.22
N PHE A 128 1.43 -4.18 -4.99
CA PHE A 128 2.49 -3.24 -4.67
C PHE A 128 3.71 -3.99 -4.11
N CYS A 129 4.87 -3.57 -4.59
CA CYS A 129 6.15 -4.19 -4.29
C CYS A 129 7.12 -3.13 -3.77
N PHE A 130 8.07 -3.53 -2.93
CA PHE A 130 9.24 -2.70 -2.64
C PHE A 130 10.50 -3.32 -3.26
N HIS A 131 11.43 -2.46 -3.69
CA HIS A 131 12.73 -2.90 -4.14
C HIS A 131 13.62 -3.27 -2.94
N SER A 132 14.24 -4.45 -2.98
CA SER A 132 15.02 -5.04 -1.89
C SER A 132 16.28 -4.27 -1.51
N GLU A 133 16.71 -3.29 -2.31
CA GLU A 133 17.91 -2.48 -2.09
C GLU A 133 17.52 -1.01 -1.88
N THR A 134 16.86 -0.40 -2.87
CA THR A 134 16.52 1.04 -2.84
C THR A 134 15.32 1.36 -1.95
N LYS A 135 14.46 0.37 -1.67
CA LYS A 135 13.18 0.51 -0.93
C LYS A 135 12.14 1.40 -1.62
N GLU A 136 12.35 1.71 -2.90
CA GLU A 136 11.36 2.36 -3.77
C GLU A 136 10.18 1.41 -4.00
N ILE A 137 9.02 1.98 -4.33
CA ILE A 137 7.77 1.24 -4.50
C ILE A 137 7.46 1.08 -5.98
N TYR A 138 7.10 -0.14 -6.35
CA TYR A 138 6.73 -0.56 -7.68
C TYR A 138 5.30 -1.09 -7.68
N TYR A 139 4.58 -0.80 -8.74
CA TYR A 139 3.32 -1.46 -9.08
C TYR A 139 3.63 -2.63 -10.02
N TYR A 140 3.17 -3.81 -9.62
CA TYR A 140 3.12 -5.00 -10.45
C TYR A 140 1.73 -5.10 -11.06
N ASP A 141 1.68 -4.92 -12.38
CA ASP A 141 0.52 -5.12 -13.23
C ASP A 141 0.64 -6.52 -13.83
N HIS A 142 -0.34 -7.38 -13.57
CA HIS A 142 -0.32 -8.75 -14.11
C HIS A 142 -0.98 -8.85 -15.50
N GLU A 143 -1.66 -7.79 -15.96
CA GLU A 143 -2.47 -7.78 -17.18
C GLU A 143 -1.81 -7.00 -18.31
N ASP A 144 -1.27 -5.81 -18.04
CA ASP A 144 -0.76 -4.91 -19.07
C ASP A 144 0.68 -4.43 -18.84
N THR A 145 1.32 -4.07 -19.95
CA THR A 145 2.68 -3.54 -19.98
C THR A 145 2.71 -2.02 -19.75
N PRO A 146 3.76 -1.50 -19.10
CA PRO A 146 4.83 -2.24 -18.42
C PRO A 146 4.33 -2.97 -17.17
N TYR A 147 4.71 -4.24 -17.03
CA TYR A 147 4.29 -5.09 -15.91
C TYR A 147 4.87 -4.60 -14.59
N LEU A 148 6.07 -4.00 -14.61
CA LEU A 148 6.70 -3.39 -13.44
C LEU A 148 6.87 -1.88 -13.65
N THR A 149 6.18 -1.09 -12.85
CA THR A 149 6.27 0.38 -12.90
C THR A 149 6.72 0.92 -11.55
N LYS A 150 7.84 1.64 -11.49
CA LYS A 150 8.16 2.43 -10.29
C LYS A 150 7.08 3.50 -10.12
N ILE A 151 6.44 3.52 -8.95
CA ILE A 151 5.33 4.42 -8.66
C ILE A 151 5.64 5.42 -7.54
N PHE A 152 6.45 5.04 -6.54
CA PHE A 152 6.90 5.96 -5.49
C PHE A 152 8.36 5.79 -5.13
N ASP A 153 8.98 6.86 -4.64
CA ASP A 153 10.32 6.80 -4.03
C ASP A 153 10.30 6.16 -2.64
N THR A 154 9.16 6.24 -1.93
CA THR A 154 9.01 5.73 -0.57
C THR A 154 7.61 5.15 -0.35
N VAL A 155 7.49 4.27 0.65
CA VAL A 155 6.20 3.68 1.06
C VAL A 155 5.23 4.69 1.70
N ASP A 156 5.74 5.86 2.10
CA ASP A 156 4.93 6.89 2.76
C ASP A 156 3.82 7.39 1.84
N ASP A 157 4.12 7.59 0.56
CA ASP A 157 3.16 8.09 -0.41
C ASP A 157 2.10 7.04 -0.78
N TYR A 158 2.51 5.77 -0.84
CA TYR A 158 1.58 4.64 -0.94
C TYR A 158 0.60 4.64 0.24
N LEU A 159 1.10 4.55 1.48
CA LEU A 159 0.25 4.50 2.67
C LEU A 159 -0.66 5.74 2.80
N LYS A 160 -0.14 6.92 2.45
CA LYS A 160 -0.89 8.18 2.46
C LYS A 160 -2.04 8.15 1.45
N GLY A 161 -1.78 7.72 0.23
CA GLY A 161 -2.80 7.58 -0.81
C GLY A 161 -3.91 6.62 -0.39
N CYS A 162 -3.56 5.40 0.06
CA CYS A 162 -4.54 4.40 0.49
C CYS A 162 -5.45 4.96 1.59
N LEU A 163 -4.87 5.52 2.65
CA LEU A 163 -5.62 6.08 3.77
C LEU A 163 -6.51 7.28 3.40
N ILE A 164 -6.17 8.03 2.35
CA ILE A 164 -7.04 9.10 1.83
C ILE A 164 -8.18 8.47 1.03
N PHE A 165 -7.90 7.54 0.12
CA PHE A 165 -8.93 6.87 -0.68
C PHE A 165 -9.93 6.08 0.17
N ALA A 166 -9.48 5.41 1.23
CA ALA A 166 -10.34 4.63 2.13
C ALA A 166 -11.44 5.47 2.80
N GLN A 167 -11.26 6.79 2.89
CA GLN A 167 -12.27 7.69 3.46
C GLN A 167 -13.51 7.83 2.57
N ASN A 168 -13.42 7.45 1.30
CA ASN A 168 -14.58 7.34 0.41
C ASN A 168 -15.65 6.39 0.94
N ASP A 169 -15.25 5.34 1.68
CA ASP A 169 -16.18 4.33 2.17
C ASP A 169 -17.00 4.78 3.40
N PHE A 170 -16.72 5.95 3.97
CA PHE A 170 -17.39 6.44 5.19
C PHE A 170 -18.77 7.06 4.92
N SER A 171 -19.17 7.19 3.66
CA SER A 171 -20.46 7.76 3.27
C SER A 171 -20.86 7.31 1.85
N GLU A 172 -22.15 7.25 1.56
CA GLU A 172 -22.68 6.92 0.23
C GLU A 172 -22.56 8.09 -0.78
N ASN A 173 -22.05 9.25 -0.34
CA ASN A 173 -21.89 10.40 -1.21
C ASN A 173 -20.73 10.18 -2.19
N LYS A 174 -21.08 9.94 -3.46
CA LYS A 174 -20.12 9.72 -4.56
C LYS A 174 -19.16 10.89 -4.83
N GLU A 175 -19.47 12.10 -4.37
CA GLU A 175 -18.54 13.22 -4.50
C GLU A 175 -17.27 13.03 -3.64
N ILE A 176 -17.31 12.17 -2.63
CA ILE A 176 -16.14 11.89 -1.77
C ILE A 176 -15.03 11.19 -2.56
N ASP A 177 -15.37 10.31 -3.50
CA ASP A 177 -14.40 9.69 -4.40
C ASP A 177 -13.67 10.75 -5.24
N ASN A 178 -14.42 11.73 -5.77
CA ASN A 178 -13.82 12.85 -6.50
C ASN A 178 -12.91 13.68 -5.59
N TRP A 179 -13.34 13.99 -4.36
CA TRP A 179 -12.55 14.80 -3.43
C TRP A 179 -11.27 14.10 -2.98
N THR A 180 -11.34 12.81 -2.65
CA THR A 180 -10.16 12.03 -2.27
C THR A 180 -9.20 11.91 -3.44
N GLU A 181 -9.69 11.67 -4.67
CA GLU A 181 -8.85 11.69 -5.87
C GLU A 181 -8.19 13.04 -6.13
N GLU A 182 -8.93 14.15 -6.09
CA GLU A 182 -8.35 15.48 -6.27
C GLU A 182 -7.23 15.75 -5.25
N ILE A 183 -7.44 15.39 -3.98
CA ILE A 183 -6.43 15.55 -2.93
C ILE A 183 -5.20 14.70 -3.22
N VAL A 184 -5.37 13.43 -3.60
CA VAL A 184 -4.21 12.55 -3.88
C VAL A 184 -3.49 12.99 -5.15
N VAL A 185 -4.20 13.49 -6.16
CA VAL A 185 -3.61 14.08 -7.37
C VAL A 185 -2.77 15.32 -7.02
N ASP A 186 -3.27 16.19 -6.15
CA ASP A 186 -2.54 17.38 -5.69
C ASP A 186 -1.26 17.00 -4.92
N LEU A 187 -1.28 15.88 -4.18
CA LEU A 187 -0.15 15.42 -3.36
C LEU A 187 0.87 14.59 -4.15
N LEU A 188 0.41 13.69 -5.03
CA LEU A 188 1.22 12.62 -5.63
C LEU A 188 1.32 12.71 -7.16
N GLY A 189 0.57 13.63 -7.77
CA GLY A 189 0.55 13.88 -9.21
C GLY A 189 -0.44 13.00 -9.97
N SER A 190 -1.03 13.56 -11.03
CA SER A 190 -2.07 12.91 -11.82
C SER A 190 -1.60 11.65 -12.54
N THR A 191 -0.34 11.61 -13.01
CA THR A 191 0.22 10.43 -13.70
C THR A 191 0.25 9.22 -12.78
N THR A 192 0.65 9.44 -11.52
CA THR A 192 0.74 8.41 -10.49
C THR A 192 -0.63 7.84 -10.16
N VAL A 193 -1.58 8.72 -9.86
CA VAL A 193 -2.96 8.32 -9.54
C VAL A 193 -3.61 7.58 -10.71
N LYS A 194 -3.34 8.04 -11.94
CA LYS A 194 -3.84 7.37 -13.13
C LYS A 194 -3.34 5.94 -13.24
N LYS A 195 -2.02 5.69 -13.12
CA LYS A 195 -1.47 4.32 -13.20
C LYS A 195 -1.91 3.44 -12.01
N TRP A 196 -2.17 4.05 -10.86
CA TRP A 196 -2.66 3.32 -9.70
C TRP A 196 -4.11 2.85 -9.91
N ARG A 197 -5.03 3.76 -10.26
CA ARG A 197 -6.48 3.48 -10.23
C ARG A 197 -7.08 3.00 -11.56
N TYR A 198 -6.43 3.27 -12.69
CA TYR A 198 -7.00 3.12 -14.04
C TYR A 198 -6.07 2.46 -15.06
#